data_AF-A0A948ST47-F1
#
_entry.id   AF-A0A948ST47-F1
#
_cell.length_a   1.000
_cell.length_b   1.000
_cell.length_c   1.000
_cell.angle_alpha   90.00
_cell.angle_beta   90.00
_cell.angle_gamma   90.00
#
_symmetry.space_group_name_H-M   'P 1'
#
loop_
_entity.id
_entity.type
_entity.pdbx_description
1 polymer ?
#
loop_
_entity_poly.entity_id
_entity_poly.type
_entity_poly.pdbx_seq_one_letter_code
_entity_poly.pdbx_strand_id
1 'polypeptide(L)' 'MAAHPLHSSDKPIFGVFMPQGWKMELVGIDDDAEKWNVAVNVALKAEALGFHSIWVYDHFHNVPRPA' A
#
# COMPACT_ATOMS: atom_id res chain seq x y z
N MET A 1 -4.18 -17.84 36.20
CA MET A 1 -4.05 -16.54 35.51
C MET A 1 -5.15 -16.49 34.46
N ALA A 2 -6.12 -15.58 34.59
CA ALA A 2 -7.25 -15.48 33.66
C ALA A 2 -6.85 -14.60 32.47
N ALA A 3 -7.05 -15.09 31.24
CA ALA A 3 -6.82 -14.31 30.04
C ALA A 3 -7.82 -13.14 29.99
N HIS A 4 -7.31 -11.90 29.90
CA HIS A 4 -8.14 -10.74 29.64
C HIS A 4 -8.65 -10.76 28.20
N PRO A 5 -9.94 -10.51 27.94
CA PRO A 5 -10.45 -10.35 26.58
C PRO A 5 -9.80 -9.13 25.92
N LEU A 6 -9.21 -9.32 24.74
CA LEU A 6 -8.71 -8.21 23.93
C LEU A 6 -9.88 -7.31 23.53
N HIS A 7 -9.81 -6.02 23.83
CA HIS A 7 -10.75 -5.04 23.30
C HIS A 7 -10.41 -4.74 21.84
N SER A 8 -11.37 -4.26 21.05
CA SER A 8 -11.14 -3.93 19.62
C SER A 8 -10.02 -2.90 19.39
N SER A 9 -9.67 -2.13 20.43
CA SER A 9 -8.55 -1.17 20.46
C SER A 9 -7.16 -1.81 20.55
N ASP A 10 -7.09 -3.11 20.88
CA ASP A 10 -5.82 -3.79 21.20
C ASP A 10 -5.30 -4.62 20.02
N LYS A 11 -6.10 -4.73 18.94
CA LYS A 11 -5.68 -5.42 17.72
C LYS A 11 -4.80 -4.51 16.87
N PRO A 12 -3.60 -4.98 16.43
CA PRO A 12 -2.78 -4.21 15.52
C PRO A 12 -3.53 -4.00 14.20
N ILE A 13 -3.58 -2.75 13.76
CA ILE A 13 -4.07 -2.37 12.45
C ILE A 13 -2.90 -2.31 11.48
N PHE A 14 -3.14 -2.79 10.25
CA PHE A 14 -2.13 -2.82 9.21
C PHE A 14 -2.57 -1.97 8.02
N GLY A 15 -1.63 -1.20 7.48
CA GLY A 15 -1.75 -0.51 6.20
C GLY A 15 -0.74 -1.07 5.20
N VAL A 16 -0.97 -0.82 3.92
CA VAL A 16 -0.08 -1.26 2.84
C VAL A 16 0.21 -0.13 1.87
N PHE A 17 1.43 -0.07 1.35
CA PHE A 17 1.77 0.84 0.25
C PHE A 17 1.31 0.26 -1.07
N MET A 18 0.53 1.03 -1.82
CA MET A 18 0.13 0.68 -3.18
C MET A 18 1.28 0.96 -4.16
N PRO A 19 1.48 0.14 -5.21
CA PRO A 19 2.40 0.50 -6.29
C PRO A 19 1.93 1.80 -6.97
N GLN A 20 2.84 2.76 -7.10
CA GLN A 20 2.58 4.09 -7.68
C GLN A 20 3.60 4.47 -8.77
N GLY A 21 4.49 3.54 -9.14
CA GLY A 21 5.37 3.64 -10.30
C GLY A 21 6.72 4.32 -10.03
N TRP A 22 6.86 5.18 -9.02
CA TRP A 22 8.10 5.93 -8.79
C TRP A 22 9.32 5.04 -8.53
N LYS A 23 9.18 3.96 -7.75
CA LYS A 23 10.29 3.02 -7.51
C LYS A 23 10.38 1.97 -8.61
N MET A 24 9.81 2.24 -9.77
CA MET A 24 9.76 1.35 -10.92
C MET A 24 8.93 0.07 -10.66
N GLU A 25 7.98 0.09 -9.71
CA GLU A 25 7.17 -1.10 -9.37
C GLU A 25 6.34 -1.62 -10.56
N LEU A 26 6.02 -0.74 -11.51
CA LEU A 26 5.14 -1.01 -12.65
C LEU A 26 5.90 -1.04 -14.00
N VAL A 27 7.23 -1.03 -13.98
CA VAL A 27 8.05 -0.92 -15.21
C VAL A 27 7.89 -2.08 -16.19
N GLY A 28 7.49 -3.26 -15.70
CA GLY A 28 7.29 -4.46 -16.52
C GLY A 28 5.92 -4.55 -17.21
N ILE A 29 5.09 -3.51 -17.10
CA ILE A 29 3.76 -3.44 -17.73
C ILE A 29 3.85 -2.36 -18.81
N ASP A 30 3.59 -2.70 -20.07
CA ASP A 30 3.79 -1.76 -21.18
C ASP A 30 2.69 -0.70 -21.27
N ASP A 31 1.43 -1.13 -21.13
CA ASP A 31 0.27 -0.26 -21.28
C ASP A 31 -0.04 0.56 -20.02
N ASP A 32 -0.25 1.86 -20.17
CA ASP A 32 -0.46 2.78 -19.06
C ASP A 32 -1.81 2.56 -18.35
N ALA A 33 -2.86 2.19 -19.09
CA ALA A 33 -4.13 1.84 -18.47
C ALA A 33 -3.99 0.54 -17.65
N GLU A 34 -3.18 -0.40 -18.13
CA GLU A 34 -2.91 -1.64 -17.40
C GLU A 34 -2.06 -1.40 -16.13
N LYS A 35 -1.10 -0.47 -16.15
CA LYS A 35 -0.40 -0.02 -14.92
C LYS A 35 -1.39 0.48 -13.87
N TRP A 36 -2.36 1.30 -14.30
CA TRP A 36 -3.41 1.79 -13.42
C TRP A 36 -4.30 0.67 -12.90
N ASN A 37 -4.76 -0.24 -13.77
CA ASN A 37 -5.56 -1.39 -13.39
C ASN A 37 -4.86 -2.27 -12.35
N VAL A 38 -3.54 -2.48 -12.51
CA VAL A 38 -2.73 -3.22 -11.53
C VAL A 38 -2.71 -2.51 -10.17
N ALA A 39 -2.52 -1.19 -10.12
CA ALA A 39 -2.57 -0.43 -8.88
C ALA A 39 -3.95 -0.54 -8.19
N VAL A 40 -5.04 -0.41 -8.95
CA VAL A 40 -6.41 -0.59 -8.46
C VAL A 40 -6.64 -2.01 -7.93
N ASN A 41 -6.19 -3.03 -8.68
CA ASN A 41 -6.33 -4.43 -8.27
C ASN A 41 -5.59 -4.72 -6.96
N VAL A 42 -4.42 -4.10 -6.73
CA VAL A 42 -3.70 -4.21 -5.45
C VAL A 42 -4.50 -3.55 -4.32
N ALA A 43 -5.08 -2.37 -4.55
CA ALA A 43 -5.91 -1.69 -3.54
C ALA A 43 -7.15 -2.52 -3.16
N LEU A 44 -7.87 -3.05 -4.15
CA LEU A 44 -9.03 -3.93 -3.92
C LEU A 44 -8.62 -5.23 -3.23
N LYS A 45 -7.45 -5.78 -3.58
CA LYS A 45 -6.91 -6.97 -2.91
C LYS A 45 -6.57 -6.69 -1.44
N ALA A 46 -6.03 -5.51 -1.13
CA ALA A 46 -5.74 -5.10 0.23
C ALA A 46 -7.02 -5.00 1.08
N GLU A 47 -8.07 -4.38 0.53
CA GLU A 47 -9.41 -4.33 1.16
C GLU A 47 -9.94 -5.75 1.44
N ALA A 48 -9.93 -6.63 0.43
CA ALA A 48 -10.40 -8.01 0.59
C ALA A 48 -9.59 -8.83 1.61
N LEU A 49 -8.33 -8.47 1.86
CA LEU A 49 -7.45 -9.09 2.86
C LEU A 49 -7.61 -8.47 4.26
N GLY A 50 -8.43 -7.43 4.41
CA GLY A 50 -8.68 -6.78 5.70
C GLY A 50 -7.62 -5.76 6.12
N PHE A 51 -6.81 -5.24 5.18
CA PHE A 51 -5.98 -4.07 5.47
C PHE A 51 -6.88 -2.87 5.74
N HIS A 52 -6.52 -2.08 6.74
CA HIS A 52 -7.34 -0.96 7.19
C HIS A 52 -7.13 0.30 6.32
N SER A 53 -6.02 0.36 5.59
CA SER A 53 -5.65 1.52 4.78
C SER A 53 -4.69 1.14 3.66
N ILE A 54 -4.79 1.87 2.56
CA ILE A 54 -3.75 1.96 1.53
C ILE A 54 -3.02 3.28 1.69
N TRP A 55 -1.73 3.28 1.36
CA TRP A 55 -0.86 4.44 1.46
C TRP A 55 -0.20 4.70 0.11
N VAL A 56 -0.18 5.97 -0.25
CA VAL A 56 0.65 6.54 -1.31
C VAL A 56 1.56 7.57 -0.67
N TYR A 57 2.69 7.83 -1.29
CA TYR A 57 3.61 8.85 -0.81
C TYR A 57 4.02 9.72 -1.98
N ASP A 58 4.26 10.98 -1.70
CA ASP A 58 4.66 11.96 -2.70
C ASP A 58 6.04 12.51 -2.38
N HIS A 59 6.68 13.10 -3.37
CA HIS A 59 7.98 13.70 -3.24
C HIS A 59 8.05 15.03 -4.01
N PHE A 60 8.80 15.98 -3.49
CA PHE A 60 9.10 17.21 -4.23
C PHE A 60 10.31 17.07 -5.18
N HIS A 61 11.15 16.05 -4.96
CA HIS A 61 12.31 15.77 -5.80
C HIS A 61 12.19 14.38 -6.42
N ASN A 62 12.27 14.30 -7.75
CA ASN A 62 12.05 13.05 -8.50
C ASN A 62 13.09 11.96 -8.19
N VAL A 63 14.29 12.31 -7.71
CA VAL A 63 15.30 11.34 -7.26
C VAL A 63 16.03 11.96 -6.05
N PRO A 64 16.02 11.31 -4.87
CA PRO A 64 16.75 11.83 -3.72
C PRO A 64 18.25 11.73 -3.99
N ARG A 65 18.94 12.88 -3.98
CA ARG A 65 20.40 12.92 -3.88
C ARG A 65 20.75 13.03 -2.39
N PRO A 66 21.75 12.27 -1.89
CA PRO A 66 22.27 12.50 -0.54
C PRO A 66 22.70 13.97 -0.41
N ALA A 67 22.37 14.58 0.72
CA ALA A 67 22.94 15.86 1.12
C ALA A 67 24.35 15.66 1.69
#